data_AF-A0A4Y9XKP6-F1
#
_entry.id   AF-A0A4Y9XKP6-F1
#
_cell.length_a   1.000
_cell.length_b   1.000
_cell.length_c   1.000
_cell.angle_alpha   90.00
_cell.angle_beta   90.00
_cell.angle_gamma   90.00
#
_symmetry.space_group_name_H-M   'P 1'
#
loop_
_entity.id
_entity.type
_entity.pdbx_description
1 polymer ?
#
loop_
_entity_poly.entity_id
_entity_poly.type
_entity_poly.pdbx_seq_one_letter_code
_entity_poly.pdbx_strand_id
1 'polypeptide(L)'
;MARKLISYKPPQTEESPLLPVDNPLPSANVNQTLQDATNCADHHYKSLRNERRKTVRAKQASTHLKTRVRTLEASVQHLSAQLVPPSLGSLDFQSGGAGIKKALTASVEQKLVKVKERLTKAEATKQDLRRRNHLLQMHVKRIPHQKALAGKKAFQKGIRSGELGKTYRIQKDRAIQDTARDLVRDLVAYGVPAASVNDTLHRVAETLDVSTTGNISARSVGRIVLEGGLASDLQFVEDVQQSTGITLSCDGMTHRHTNYESRQAVTIKQNGERMAHFLGVQSAVSHTNPREFIIKTTGLHTDHAEDQKKLVRLVQLWKKRIEREVRGEQALKTMASEEVLTIICEASQQTIEAAGGLDRWDQLSASEKEA
;
A
#
# COMPACT_ATOMS: atom_id res chain seq x y z
N MET A 1 9.81 32.68 19.16
CA MET A 1 8.79 33.58 18.58
C MET A 1 7.83 32.74 17.76
N ALA A 2 6.59 32.63 18.23
CA ALA A 2 5.54 31.78 17.66
C ALA A 2 5.14 32.27 16.26
N ARG A 3 5.34 31.43 15.24
CA ARG A 3 4.80 31.64 13.90
C ARG A 3 3.35 31.19 13.88
N LYS A 4 2.43 32.15 13.92
CA LYS A 4 1.01 31.94 13.67
C LYS A 4 0.83 31.74 12.16
N LEU A 5 0.96 30.50 11.69
CA LEU A 5 0.64 30.13 10.32
C LEU A 5 -0.88 30.05 10.18
N ILE A 6 -1.36 30.72 9.15
CA ILE A 6 -2.77 30.90 8.81
C ILE A 6 -3.40 29.52 8.59
N SER A 7 -4.56 29.31 9.22
CA SER A 7 -5.37 28.10 9.14
C SER A 7 -5.60 27.70 7.68
N TYR A 8 -5.07 26.53 7.31
CA TYR A 8 -5.58 25.76 6.17
C TYR A 8 -7.01 25.34 6.52
N LYS A 9 -7.99 25.83 5.75
CA LYS A 9 -9.38 25.39 5.85
C LYS A 9 -9.52 24.20 4.90
N PRO A 10 -9.66 22.96 5.39
CA PRO A 10 -9.87 21.83 4.50
C PRO A 10 -11.16 22.06 3.70
N PRO A 11 -11.23 21.57 2.45
CA PRO A 11 -12.44 21.66 1.65
C PRO A 11 -13.61 21.07 2.44
N GLN A 12 -14.74 21.80 2.42
CA GLN A 12 -15.98 21.34 3.02
C GLN A 12 -16.26 19.95 2.45
N THR A 13 -16.44 19.00 3.36
CA THR A 13 -16.84 17.64 3.07
C THR A 13 -18.25 17.71 2.49
N GLU A 14 -18.37 17.88 1.17
CA GLU A 14 -19.51 17.31 0.48
C GLU A 14 -19.47 15.83 0.82
N GLU A 15 -20.56 15.34 1.41
CA GLU A 15 -20.82 13.93 1.65
C GLU A 15 -20.67 13.19 0.33
N SER A 16 -19.44 12.75 0.05
CA SER A 16 -19.20 11.77 -1.00
C SER A 16 -19.99 10.53 -0.60
N PRO A 17 -20.82 10.00 -1.50
CA PRO A 17 -21.69 8.88 -1.19
C PRO A 17 -20.82 7.74 -0.66
N LEU A 18 -21.24 7.17 0.46
CA LEU A 18 -20.65 5.99 1.09
C LEU A 18 -20.30 4.97 -0.01
N LEU A 19 -19.04 4.97 -0.44
CA LEU A 19 -18.52 3.90 -1.26
C LEU A 19 -18.65 2.65 -0.38
N PRO A 20 -19.26 1.57 -0.89
CA PRO A 20 -19.37 0.34 -0.14
C PRO A 20 -17.97 -0.02 0.33
N VAL A 21 -17.81 -0.17 1.64
CA VAL A 21 -16.60 -0.73 2.25
C VAL A 21 -16.60 -2.22 1.88
N ASP A 22 -16.31 -2.53 0.63
CA ASP A 22 -15.83 -3.83 0.20
C ASP A 22 -14.33 -3.89 0.54
N ASN A 23 -14.04 -3.76 1.84
CA ASN A 23 -12.93 -4.53 2.37
C ASN A 23 -13.42 -5.97 2.31
N PRO A 24 -12.84 -6.86 1.46
CA PRO A 24 -12.99 -8.27 1.73
C PRO A 24 -12.37 -8.46 3.10
N LEU A 25 -13.24 -8.61 4.10
CA LEU A 25 -12.88 -9.15 5.40
C LEU A 25 -11.87 -10.30 5.17
N PRO A 26 -10.95 -10.58 6.09
CA PRO A 26 -10.19 -11.83 6.07
C PRO A 26 -11.08 -13.08 6.28
N SER A 27 -12.37 -12.99 5.92
CA SER A 27 -13.43 -13.97 5.98
C SER A 27 -13.31 -15.04 4.91
N ALA A 28 -12.60 -14.81 3.80
CA ALA A 28 -12.51 -15.79 2.71
C ALA A 28 -11.99 -17.15 3.22
N ASN A 29 -10.92 -17.17 4.01
CA ASN A 29 -10.33 -18.42 4.50
C ASN A 29 -11.13 -19.06 5.65
N VAL A 30 -11.75 -18.24 6.50
CA VAL A 30 -12.55 -18.71 7.64
C VAL A 30 -13.90 -19.29 7.18
N ASN A 31 -14.58 -18.59 6.26
CA ASN A 31 -15.82 -19.05 5.65
C ASN A 31 -15.57 -20.30 4.80
N GLN A 32 -14.46 -20.37 4.05
CA GLN A 32 -14.08 -21.57 3.31
C GLN A 32 -13.92 -22.77 4.24
N THR A 33 -13.23 -22.61 5.38
CA THR A 33 -13.02 -23.71 6.35
C THR A 33 -14.34 -24.22 6.93
N LEU A 34 -15.28 -23.32 7.24
CA LEU A 34 -16.61 -23.69 7.71
C LEU A 34 -17.43 -24.37 6.61
N GLN A 35 -17.34 -23.87 5.38
CA GLN A 35 -18.05 -24.38 4.23
C GLN A 35 -17.54 -25.78 3.82
N ASP A 36 -16.23 -26.02 3.91
CA ASP A 36 -15.61 -27.32 3.68
C ASP A 36 -16.05 -28.34 4.76
N ALA A 37 -16.14 -27.91 6.03
CA ALA A 37 -16.64 -28.75 7.12
C ALA A 37 -18.13 -29.09 6.92
N THR A 38 -18.95 -28.17 6.39
CA THR A 38 -20.35 -28.46 6.04
C THR A 38 -20.46 -29.42 4.86
N ASN A 39 -19.66 -29.23 3.80
CA ASN A 39 -19.66 -30.08 2.61
C ASN A 39 -19.24 -31.52 2.96
N CYS A 40 -18.22 -31.67 3.81
CA CYS A 40 -17.75 -32.96 4.30
C CYS A 40 -18.84 -33.68 5.14
N ALA A 41 -19.55 -32.93 5.99
CA ALA A 41 -20.65 -33.47 6.76
C ALA A 41 -21.78 -34.01 5.86
N ASP A 42 -22.19 -33.23 4.85
CA ASP A 42 -23.24 -33.63 3.90
C ASP A 42 -22.85 -34.86 3.09
N HIS A 43 -21.58 -34.97 2.70
CA HIS A 43 -21.06 -36.16 2.05
C HIS A 43 -21.21 -37.40 2.94
N HIS A 44 -20.82 -37.32 4.22
CA HIS A 44 -20.96 -38.44 5.15
C HIS A 44 -22.43 -38.82 5.41
N TYR A 45 -23.34 -37.86 5.51
CA TYR A 45 -24.78 -38.13 5.64
C TYR A 45 -25.35 -38.84 4.41
N LYS A 46 -25.04 -38.37 3.20
CA LYS A 46 -25.46 -38.99 1.93
C LYS A 46 -24.91 -40.41 1.80
N SER A 47 -23.63 -40.61 2.10
CA SER A 47 -22.97 -41.93 2.07
C SER A 47 -23.58 -42.90 3.07
N LEU A 48 -23.87 -42.47 4.31
CA LEU A 48 -24.53 -43.29 5.33
C LEU A 48 -25.94 -43.72 4.88
N ARG A 49 -26.72 -42.80 4.29
CA ARG A 49 -28.05 -43.09 3.75
C ARG A 49 -28.00 -44.16 2.65
N ASN A 50 -27.06 -44.02 1.72
CA ASN A 50 -26.89 -44.95 0.61
C ASN A 50 -26.44 -46.34 1.09
N GLU A 51 -25.48 -46.40 2.01
CA GLU A 51 -25.02 -47.67 2.60
C GLU A 51 -26.11 -48.35 3.44
N ARG A 52 -26.93 -47.59 4.18
CA ARG A 52 -28.12 -48.13 4.85
C ARG A 52 -29.07 -48.81 3.87
N ARG A 53 -29.39 -48.18 2.74
CA ARG A 53 -30.23 -48.79 1.69
C ARG A 53 -29.62 -50.08 1.14
N LYS A 54 -28.30 -50.10 0.88
CA LYS A 54 -27.60 -51.32 0.45
C LYS A 54 -27.66 -52.43 1.49
N THR A 55 -27.47 -52.12 2.78
CA THR A 55 -27.58 -53.12 3.86
C THR A 55 -28.97 -53.74 3.96
N VAL A 56 -30.03 -52.95 3.75
CA VAL A 56 -31.41 -53.45 3.75
C VAL A 56 -31.64 -54.39 2.57
N ARG A 57 -31.22 -54.00 1.36
CA ARG A 57 -31.32 -54.85 0.16
C ARG A 57 -30.54 -56.16 0.32
N ALA A 58 -29.30 -56.09 0.83
CA ALA A 58 -28.48 -57.27 1.08
C ALA A 58 -29.10 -58.19 2.14
N LYS A 59 -29.75 -57.63 3.18
CA LYS A 59 -30.51 -58.41 4.17
C LYS A 59 -31.68 -59.15 3.49
N GLN A 60 -32.47 -58.46 2.66
CA GLN A 60 -33.59 -59.05 1.93
C GLN A 60 -33.14 -60.14 0.93
N ALA A 61 -32.04 -59.91 0.21
CA ALA A 61 -31.47 -60.89 -0.71
C ALA A 61 -30.99 -62.14 0.03
N SER A 62 -30.30 -61.97 1.17
CA SER A 62 -29.86 -63.08 2.02
C SER A 62 -31.06 -63.86 2.58
N THR A 63 -32.13 -63.20 3.04
CA THR A 63 -33.33 -63.90 3.52
C THR A 63 -34.01 -64.67 2.41
N HIS A 64 -34.14 -64.09 1.21
CA HIS A 64 -34.73 -64.77 0.05
C HIS A 64 -33.91 -66.00 -0.38
N LEU A 65 -32.57 -65.90 -0.42
CA LEU A 65 -31.70 -67.03 -0.72
C LEU A 65 -31.79 -68.13 0.35
N LYS A 66 -31.89 -67.78 1.64
CA LYS A 66 -32.11 -68.77 2.72
C LYS A 66 -33.42 -69.52 2.55
N THR A 67 -34.50 -68.81 2.23
CA THR A 67 -35.80 -69.45 1.97
C THR A 67 -35.71 -70.37 0.76
N ARG A 68 -35.04 -69.95 -0.32
CA ARG A 68 -34.81 -70.79 -1.52
C ARG A 68 -33.97 -72.05 -1.24
N VAL A 69 -32.95 -71.95 -0.38
CA VAL A 69 -32.19 -73.13 0.06
C VAL A 69 -33.11 -74.09 0.80
N ARG A 70 -33.89 -73.61 1.77
CA ARG A 70 -34.85 -74.45 2.53
C ARG A 70 -35.87 -75.14 1.62
N THR A 71 -36.43 -74.44 0.64
CA THR A 71 -37.40 -75.04 -0.30
C THR A 71 -36.76 -76.11 -1.18
N LEU A 72 -35.53 -75.87 -1.68
CA LEU A 72 -34.81 -76.83 -2.50
C LEU A 72 -34.36 -78.05 -1.68
N GLU A 73 -33.93 -77.86 -0.43
CA GLU A 73 -33.61 -78.96 0.49
C GLU A 73 -34.83 -79.84 0.76
N ALA A 74 -36.00 -79.23 1.00
CA ALA A 74 -37.26 -79.96 1.13
C ALA A 74 -37.64 -80.71 -0.16
N SER A 75 -37.41 -80.12 -1.34
CA SER A 75 -37.63 -80.81 -2.63
C SER A 75 -36.68 -81.99 -2.84
N VAL A 76 -35.40 -81.87 -2.45
CA VAL A 76 -34.44 -82.98 -2.50
C VAL A 76 -34.87 -84.10 -1.56
N GLN A 77 -35.26 -83.78 -0.32
CA GLN A 77 -35.76 -84.76 0.64
C GLN A 77 -37.00 -85.50 0.13
N HIS A 78 -37.97 -84.78 -0.46
CA HIS A 78 -39.17 -85.37 -1.03
C HIS A 78 -38.86 -86.28 -2.24
N LEU A 79 -37.97 -85.85 -3.15
CA LEU A 79 -37.54 -86.67 -4.28
C LEU A 79 -36.73 -87.90 -3.85
N SER A 80 -35.92 -87.78 -2.78
CA SER A 80 -35.21 -88.93 -2.20
C SER A 80 -36.14 -89.94 -1.52
N ALA A 81 -37.21 -89.47 -0.87
CA ALA A 81 -38.21 -90.33 -0.25
C ALA A 81 -39.04 -91.12 -1.30
N GLN A 82 -39.26 -90.54 -2.48
CA GLN A 82 -39.93 -91.20 -3.62
C GLN A 82 -39.05 -92.23 -4.37
N LEU A 83 -37.74 -92.28 -4.10
CA LEU A 83 -36.78 -93.21 -4.71
C LEU A 83 -36.55 -94.46 -3.85
N VAL A 84 -37.04 -94.49 -2.60
CA VAL A 84 -37.03 -95.70 -1.76
C VAL A 84 -38.22 -96.57 -2.16
N PRO A 85 -38.01 -97.80 -2.69
CA PRO A 85 -39.12 -98.66 -3.06
C PRO A 85 -39.84 -99.17 -1.79
N PRO A 86 -41.19 -99.11 -1.71
CA PRO A 86 -41.92 -99.93 -0.76
C PRO A 86 -41.73 -101.40 -1.17
N SER A 87 -41.40 -102.23 -0.19
CA SER A 87 -41.30 -103.68 -0.35
C SER A 87 -42.61 -104.29 -0.88
N LEU A 88 -42.45 -105.29 -1.76
CA LEU A 88 -43.43 -106.25 -2.30
C LEU A 88 -44.25 -105.84 -3.54
N GLY A 89 -43.93 -106.50 -4.66
CA GLY A 89 -44.93 -107.09 -5.55
C GLY A 89 -45.06 -106.50 -6.95
N SER A 90 -44.47 -107.21 -7.93
CA SER A 90 -44.99 -107.43 -9.29
C SER A 90 -44.80 -106.36 -10.40
N LEU A 91 -44.14 -106.85 -11.47
CA LEU A 91 -44.32 -106.61 -12.91
C LEU A 91 -44.01 -105.22 -13.53
N ASP A 92 -42.94 -105.24 -14.34
CA ASP A 92 -42.75 -104.63 -15.66
C ASP A 92 -43.52 -103.34 -16.00
N PHE A 93 -42.88 -102.18 -15.76
CA PHE A 93 -43.07 -101.01 -16.61
C PHE A 93 -41.88 -100.02 -16.55
N GLN A 94 -41.21 -99.87 -17.70
CA GLN A 94 -40.36 -98.75 -18.14
C GLN A 94 -39.08 -98.39 -17.35
N SER A 95 -37.94 -98.93 -17.84
CA SER A 95 -36.56 -98.52 -17.54
C SER A 95 -36.22 -97.06 -17.92
N GLY A 96 -37.15 -96.29 -18.51
CA GLY A 96 -36.97 -94.87 -18.82
C GLY A 96 -37.20 -93.91 -17.63
N GLY A 97 -38.08 -94.28 -16.69
CA GLY A 97 -38.49 -93.37 -15.59
C GLY A 97 -37.43 -93.20 -14.49
N ALA A 98 -36.64 -94.23 -14.22
CA ALA A 98 -35.58 -94.20 -13.20
C ALA A 98 -34.40 -93.28 -13.61
N GLY A 99 -34.05 -93.28 -14.91
CA GLY A 99 -33.05 -92.36 -15.47
C GLY A 99 -33.48 -90.90 -15.42
N ILE A 100 -34.76 -90.62 -15.73
CA ILE A 100 -35.34 -89.28 -15.65
C ILE A 100 -35.38 -88.77 -14.21
N LYS A 101 -35.78 -89.60 -13.24
CA LYS A 101 -35.79 -89.23 -11.80
C LYS A 101 -34.38 -88.94 -11.28
N LYS A 102 -33.39 -89.77 -11.64
CA LYS A 102 -31.98 -89.59 -11.25
C LYS A 102 -31.33 -88.35 -11.91
N ALA A 103 -31.70 -88.04 -13.15
CA ALA A 103 -31.27 -86.81 -13.81
C ALA A 103 -31.91 -85.55 -13.19
N LEU A 104 -33.19 -85.66 -12.77
CA LEU A 104 -33.89 -84.57 -12.10
C LEU A 104 -33.30 -84.29 -10.71
N THR A 105 -32.98 -85.31 -9.92
CA THR A 105 -32.31 -85.13 -8.61
C THR A 105 -30.93 -84.49 -8.77
N ALA A 106 -30.11 -84.96 -9.72
CA ALA A 106 -28.80 -84.36 -10.00
C ALA A 106 -28.92 -82.89 -10.45
N SER A 107 -29.95 -82.53 -11.24
CA SER A 107 -30.21 -81.14 -11.64
C SER A 107 -30.62 -80.25 -10.47
N VAL A 108 -31.45 -80.76 -9.55
CA VAL A 108 -31.87 -80.05 -8.34
C VAL A 108 -30.69 -79.87 -7.37
N GLU A 109 -29.85 -80.88 -7.21
CA GLU A 109 -28.61 -80.80 -6.42
C GLU A 109 -27.62 -79.78 -7.00
N GLN A 110 -27.45 -79.75 -8.32
CA GLN A 110 -26.59 -78.76 -8.97
C GLN A 110 -27.13 -77.33 -8.79
N LYS A 111 -28.46 -77.14 -8.82
CA LYS A 111 -29.10 -75.87 -8.48
C LYS A 111 -28.91 -75.51 -7.01
N LEU A 112 -28.98 -76.49 -6.10
CA LEU A 112 -28.74 -76.31 -4.67
C LEU A 112 -27.33 -75.79 -4.40
N VAL A 113 -26.30 -76.41 -4.99
CA VAL A 113 -24.89 -75.99 -4.85
C VAL A 113 -24.72 -74.53 -5.31
N LYS A 114 -25.23 -74.20 -6.50
CA LYS A 114 -25.18 -72.82 -7.03
C LYS A 114 -25.89 -71.80 -6.14
N VAL A 115 -27.02 -72.17 -5.51
CA VAL A 115 -27.74 -71.27 -4.60
C VAL A 115 -27.01 -71.13 -3.26
N LYS A 116 -26.37 -72.20 -2.75
CA LYS A 116 -25.53 -72.17 -1.54
C LYS A 116 -24.31 -71.26 -1.74
N GLU A 117 -23.63 -71.34 -2.88
CA GLU A 117 -22.53 -70.41 -3.22
C GLU A 117 -22.99 -68.94 -3.33
N ARG A 118 -24.18 -68.70 -3.88
CA ARG A 118 -24.76 -67.35 -3.91
C ARG A 118 -25.10 -66.85 -2.50
N LEU A 119 -25.56 -67.74 -1.62
CA LEU A 119 -25.86 -67.40 -0.23
C LEU A 119 -24.58 -67.00 0.54
N THR A 120 -23.48 -67.74 0.41
CA THR A 120 -22.22 -67.40 1.08
C THR A 120 -21.68 -66.05 0.62
N LYS A 121 -21.70 -65.78 -0.70
CA LYS A 121 -21.34 -64.46 -1.26
C LYS A 121 -22.26 -63.33 -0.77
N ALA A 122 -23.57 -63.58 -0.69
CA ALA A 122 -24.55 -62.62 -0.19
C ALA A 122 -24.39 -62.34 1.32
N GLU A 123 -23.96 -63.32 2.11
CA GLU A 123 -23.69 -63.15 3.53
C GLU A 123 -22.39 -62.38 3.79
N ALA A 124 -21.33 -62.67 3.02
CA ALA A 124 -20.07 -61.91 3.08
C ALA A 124 -20.29 -60.42 2.76
N THR A 125 -20.98 -60.13 1.65
CA THR A 125 -21.32 -58.73 1.28
C THR A 125 -22.18 -58.03 2.32
N LYS A 126 -23.14 -58.73 2.94
CA LYS A 126 -23.95 -58.19 4.05
C LYS A 126 -23.10 -57.83 5.27
N GLN A 127 -22.11 -58.66 5.62
CA GLN A 127 -21.20 -58.37 6.72
C GLN A 127 -20.31 -57.15 6.43
N ASP A 128 -19.76 -57.05 5.23
CA ASP A 128 -18.94 -55.90 4.84
C ASP A 128 -19.73 -54.59 4.86
N LEU A 129 -20.95 -54.60 4.32
CA LEU A 129 -21.83 -53.43 4.34
C LEU A 129 -22.22 -53.04 5.77
N ARG A 130 -22.36 -54.00 6.70
CA ARG A 130 -22.58 -53.72 8.12
C ARG A 130 -21.37 -53.02 8.75
N ARG A 131 -20.14 -53.48 8.48
CA ARG A 131 -18.92 -52.83 8.97
C ARG A 131 -18.81 -51.39 8.44
N ARG A 132 -19.01 -51.17 7.14
CA ARG A 132 -18.97 -49.83 6.52
C ARG A 132 -20.03 -48.89 7.09
N ASN A 133 -21.25 -49.38 7.30
CA ASN A 133 -22.33 -48.60 7.90
C ASN A 133 -21.99 -48.20 9.35
N HIS A 134 -21.40 -49.10 10.15
CA HIS A 134 -20.95 -48.77 11.50
C HIS A 134 -19.87 -47.67 11.50
N LEU A 135 -18.87 -47.76 10.63
CA LEU A 135 -17.83 -46.71 10.49
C LEU A 135 -18.43 -45.35 10.11
N LEU A 136 -19.34 -45.32 9.13
CA LEU A 136 -20.03 -44.09 8.72
C LEU A 136 -20.90 -43.51 9.84
N GLN A 137 -21.53 -44.36 10.66
CA GLN A 137 -22.25 -43.89 11.83
C GLN A 137 -21.32 -43.24 12.87
N MET A 138 -20.14 -43.82 13.09
CA MET A 138 -19.14 -43.22 14.00
C MET A 138 -18.66 -41.87 13.47
N HIS A 139 -18.48 -41.74 12.15
CA HIS A 139 -18.12 -40.45 11.54
C HIS A 139 -19.23 -39.42 11.76
N VAL A 140 -20.48 -39.78 11.51
CA VAL A 140 -21.62 -38.87 11.71
C VAL A 140 -21.76 -38.41 13.17
N LYS A 141 -21.55 -39.31 14.13
CA LYS A 141 -21.54 -38.96 15.57
C LYS A 141 -20.46 -37.93 15.93
N ARG A 142 -19.34 -37.88 15.21
CA ARG A 142 -18.22 -36.95 15.47
C ARG A 142 -18.39 -35.57 14.82
N ILE A 143 -19.26 -35.45 13.80
CA ILE A 143 -19.47 -34.19 13.06
C ILE A 143 -19.84 -33.00 13.96
N PRO A 144 -20.78 -33.10 14.93
CA PRO A 144 -21.15 -31.96 15.77
C PRO A 144 -19.95 -31.39 16.55
N HIS A 145 -19.12 -32.28 17.10
CA HIS A 145 -17.92 -31.90 17.84
C HIS A 145 -16.87 -31.27 16.93
N GLN A 146 -16.68 -31.81 15.71
CA GLN A 146 -15.77 -31.23 14.72
C GLN A 146 -16.22 -29.84 14.25
N LYS A 147 -17.52 -29.61 14.04
CA LYS A 147 -18.07 -28.29 13.72
C LYS A 147 -17.84 -27.28 14.84
N ALA A 148 -18.07 -27.68 16.10
CA ALA A 148 -17.83 -26.82 17.26
C ALA A 148 -16.34 -26.45 17.42
N LEU A 149 -15.43 -27.41 17.23
CA LEU A 149 -13.99 -27.15 17.22
C LEU A 149 -13.55 -26.23 16.09
N ALA A 150 -14.08 -26.44 14.88
CA ALA A 150 -13.80 -25.58 13.73
C ALA A 150 -14.28 -24.15 13.99
N GLY A 151 -15.48 -23.98 14.56
CA GLY A 151 -16.00 -22.67 14.98
C GLY A 151 -15.14 -21.98 16.04
N LYS A 152 -14.69 -22.71 17.06
CA LYS A 152 -13.77 -22.18 18.09
C LYS A 152 -12.42 -21.75 17.50
N LYS A 153 -11.85 -22.55 16.58
CA LYS A 153 -10.60 -22.22 15.88
C LYS A 153 -10.76 -21.03 14.95
N ALA A 154 -11.87 -20.95 14.23
CA ALA A 154 -12.23 -19.82 13.38
C ALA A 154 -12.37 -18.54 14.20
N PHE A 155 -13.05 -18.59 15.34
CA PHE A 155 -13.21 -17.46 16.25
C PHE A 155 -11.87 -17.02 16.86
N GLN A 156 -11.04 -17.96 17.36
CA GLN A 156 -9.70 -17.62 17.86
C GLN A 156 -8.78 -17.06 16.77
N LYS A 157 -8.85 -17.59 15.54
CA LYS A 157 -8.11 -17.06 14.40
C LYS A 157 -8.62 -15.66 14.02
N GLY A 158 -9.94 -15.44 14.12
CA GLY A 158 -10.63 -14.16 13.92
C GLY A 158 -10.19 -13.10 14.94
N ILE A 159 -10.19 -13.44 16.23
CA ILE A 159 -9.66 -12.60 17.31
C ILE A 159 -8.18 -12.29 17.05
N ARG A 160 -7.34 -13.30 16.77
CA ARG A 160 -5.94 -13.07 16.42
C ARG A 160 -5.75 -12.20 15.18
N SER A 161 -6.66 -12.26 14.19
CA SER A 161 -6.62 -11.39 13.01
C SER A 161 -7.18 -9.98 13.26
N GLY A 162 -8.05 -9.80 14.26
CA GLY A 162 -8.53 -8.49 14.71
C GLY A 162 -7.57 -7.81 15.71
N GLU A 163 -6.87 -8.60 16.52
CA GLU A 163 -5.81 -8.20 17.47
C GLU A 163 -4.40 -8.26 16.85
N LEU A 164 -4.26 -8.68 15.60
CA LEU A 164 -3.05 -8.42 14.80
C LEU A 164 -3.06 -6.90 14.56
N GLY A 165 -2.54 -6.17 15.55
CA GLY A 165 -2.53 -4.72 15.61
C GLY A 165 -2.22 -4.14 14.25
N LYS A 166 -3.11 -3.29 13.74
CA LYS A 166 -3.08 -2.73 12.37
C LYS A 166 -1.63 -2.41 12.02
N THR A 167 -1.03 -3.22 11.15
CA THR A 167 0.37 -3.00 10.80
C THR A 167 0.42 -1.91 9.74
N TYR A 168 0.86 -0.71 10.11
CA TYR A 168 1.07 0.37 9.17
C TYR A 168 2.43 0.19 8.48
N ARG A 169 2.39 -0.08 7.17
CA ARG A 169 3.60 -0.24 6.36
C ARG A 169 4.00 1.09 5.76
N ILE A 170 5.02 1.73 6.33
CA ILE A 170 5.56 2.99 5.84
C ILE A 170 6.17 2.81 4.45
N GLN A 171 6.82 1.66 4.23
CA GLN A 171 7.46 1.30 2.98
C GLN A 171 6.88 0.01 2.40
N LYS A 172 6.68 0.00 1.08
CA LYS A 172 6.37 -1.19 0.29
C LYS A 172 7.41 -1.29 -0.81
N ASP A 173 8.06 -2.45 -0.93
CA ASP A 173 9.05 -2.72 -1.99
C ASP A 173 10.15 -1.63 -2.10
N ARG A 174 10.63 -1.15 -0.93
CA ARG A 174 11.63 -0.07 -0.77
C ARG A 174 11.16 1.33 -1.19
N ALA A 175 9.92 1.50 -1.61
CA ALA A 175 9.29 2.80 -1.84
C ALA A 175 8.47 3.24 -0.62
N ILE A 176 8.51 4.53 -0.28
CA ILE A 176 7.65 5.12 0.75
C ILE A 176 6.27 5.32 0.13
N GLN A 177 5.22 4.85 0.82
CA GLN A 177 3.84 4.95 0.33
C GLN A 177 3.35 6.41 0.29
N ASP A 178 2.46 6.73 -0.66
CA ASP A 178 1.94 8.10 -0.83
C ASP A 178 1.25 8.62 0.44
N THR A 179 0.46 7.78 1.12
CA THR A 179 -0.17 8.15 2.40
C THR A 179 0.85 8.49 3.49
N ALA A 180 1.99 7.80 3.52
CA ALA A 180 3.08 8.10 4.44
C ALA A 180 3.79 9.41 4.04
N ARG A 181 3.90 9.69 2.72
CA ARG A 181 4.49 10.93 2.20
C ARG A 181 3.62 12.13 2.54
N ASP A 182 2.29 12.00 2.47
CA ASP A 182 1.34 13.03 2.86
C ASP A 182 1.46 13.35 4.35
N LEU A 183 1.42 12.32 5.20
CA LEU A 183 1.62 12.48 6.64
C LEU A 183 2.96 13.16 6.96
N VAL A 184 4.04 12.80 6.26
CA VAL A 184 5.35 13.44 6.43
C VAL A 184 5.29 14.93 6.07
N ARG A 185 4.63 15.31 4.97
CA ARG A 185 4.46 16.71 4.59
C ARG A 185 3.67 17.50 5.65
N ASP A 186 2.60 16.91 6.17
CA ASP A 186 1.78 17.52 7.22
C ASP A 186 2.58 17.72 8.52
N LEU A 187 3.33 16.70 8.97
CA LEU A 187 4.17 16.81 10.16
C LEU A 187 5.22 17.91 10.03
N VAL A 188 5.84 18.06 8.86
CA VAL A 188 6.78 19.15 8.59
C VAL A 188 6.06 20.50 8.58
N ALA A 189 4.85 20.57 8.02
CA ALA A 189 4.03 21.79 8.04
C ALA A 189 3.62 22.20 9.47
N TYR A 190 3.39 21.24 10.37
CA TYR A 190 3.18 21.48 11.80
C TYR A 190 4.46 21.86 12.56
N GLY A 191 5.61 21.90 11.89
CA GLY A 191 6.89 22.34 12.45
C GLY A 191 7.73 21.23 13.07
N VAL A 192 7.43 19.96 12.80
CA VAL A 192 8.28 18.84 13.24
C VAL A 192 9.59 18.85 12.43
N PRO A 193 10.76 18.92 13.08
CA PRO A 193 12.04 18.88 12.38
C PRO A 193 12.20 17.57 11.59
N ALA A 194 12.73 17.65 10.37
CA ALA A 194 12.88 16.48 9.48
C ALA A 194 13.64 15.30 10.11
N ALA A 195 14.56 15.57 11.04
CA ALA A 195 15.29 14.54 11.80
C ALA A 195 14.40 13.77 12.78
N SER A 196 13.35 14.40 13.31
CA SER A 196 12.47 13.86 14.35
C SER A 196 11.16 13.30 13.79
N VAL A 197 10.89 13.47 12.50
CA VAL A 197 9.64 13.00 11.87
C VAL A 197 9.47 11.49 12.01
N ASN A 198 10.53 10.71 11.81
CA ASN A 198 10.48 9.26 11.93
C ASN A 198 10.09 8.83 13.36
N ASP A 199 10.77 9.40 14.36
CA ASP A 199 10.51 9.08 15.77
C ASP A 199 9.11 9.50 16.19
N THR A 200 8.65 10.67 15.71
CA THR A 200 7.29 11.16 15.96
C THR A 200 6.25 10.21 15.39
N LEU A 201 6.45 9.72 14.16
CA LEU A 201 5.55 8.77 13.51
C LEU A 201 5.48 7.46 14.29
N HIS A 202 6.61 6.88 14.68
CA HIS A 202 6.64 5.66 15.49
C HIS A 202 5.99 5.87 16.86
N ARG A 203 6.23 7.01 17.51
CA ARG A 203 5.64 7.36 18.81
C ARG A 203 4.11 7.44 18.73
N VAL A 204 3.58 8.14 17.71
CA VAL A 204 2.14 8.27 17.51
C VAL A 204 1.51 6.91 17.19
N ALA A 205 2.18 6.09 16.38
CA ALA A 205 1.68 4.77 16.06
C ALA A 205 1.67 3.83 17.28
N GLU A 206 2.71 3.89 18.12
CA GLU A 206 2.80 3.18 19.39
C GLU A 206 1.63 3.57 20.32
N THR A 207 1.28 4.86 20.41
CA THR A 207 0.14 5.29 21.25
C THR A 207 -1.23 4.81 20.77
N LEU A 208 -1.32 4.38 19.51
CA LEU A 208 -2.55 3.90 18.88
C LEU A 208 -2.60 2.37 18.75
N ASP A 209 -1.65 1.66 19.37
CA ASP A 209 -1.47 0.20 19.26
C ASP A 209 -1.33 -0.27 17.78
N VAL A 210 -0.72 0.58 16.94
CA VAL A 210 -0.45 0.32 15.52
C VAL A 210 1.01 -0.11 15.37
N SER A 211 1.24 -1.32 14.85
CA SER A 211 2.60 -1.79 14.58
C SER A 211 3.14 -1.15 13.29
N THR A 212 4.19 -0.34 13.36
CA THR A 212 4.79 0.27 12.16
C THR A 212 5.93 -0.56 11.61
N THR A 213 5.98 -0.75 10.28
CA THR A 213 7.13 -1.37 9.60
C THR A 213 7.76 -0.43 8.59
N GLY A 214 9.09 -0.30 8.64
CA GLY A 214 9.88 0.59 7.80
C GLY A 214 10.34 1.83 8.57
N ASN A 215 11.34 2.54 8.01
CA ASN A 215 11.91 3.75 8.58
C ASN A 215 12.06 4.83 7.50
N ILE A 216 11.98 6.10 7.89
CA ILE A 216 12.17 7.25 7.02
C ILE A 216 13.41 8.02 7.47
N SER A 217 14.37 8.20 6.56
CA SER A 217 15.55 9.03 6.86
C SER A 217 15.23 10.52 6.72
N ALA A 218 15.95 11.38 7.45
CA ALA A 218 15.85 12.83 7.31
C ALA A 218 16.08 13.30 5.85
N ARG A 219 16.95 12.61 5.10
CA ARG A 219 17.18 12.85 3.67
C ARG A 219 15.94 12.55 2.83
N SER A 220 15.25 11.45 3.13
CA SER A 220 14.00 11.08 2.47
C SER A 220 12.90 12.08 2.77
N VAL A 221 12.78 12.54 4.03
CA VAL A 221 11.85 13.62 4.41
C VAL A 221 12.14 14.89 3.60
N GLY A 222 13.39 15.32 3.53
CA GLY A 222 13.78 16.49 2.74
C GLY A 222 13.40 16.37 1.26
N ARG A 223 13.60 15.19 0.65
CA ARG A 223 13.17 14.94 -0.74
C ARG A 223 11.65 14.96 -0.89
N ILE A 224 10.91 14.35 0.04
CA ILE A 224 9.44 14.36 0.02
C ILE A 224 8.91 15.79 0.04
N VAL A 225 9.50 16.65 0.87
CA VAL A 225 9.11 18.07 0.96
C VAL A 225 9.46 18.83 -0.32
N LEU A 226 10.65 18.62 -0.88
CA LEU A 226 11.06 19.27 -2.15
C LEU A 226 10.16 18.84 -3.32
N GLU A 227 9.86 17.55 -3.42
CA GLU A 227 8.94 17.01 -4.42
C GLU A 227 7.53 17.58 -4.23
N GLY A 228 7.08 17.76 -2.98
CA GLY A 228 5.83 18.46 -2.66
C GLY A 228 5.83 19.94 -3.09
N GLY A 229 6.96 20.64 -2.97
CA GLY A 229 7.13 22.01 -3.46
C GLY A 229 7.03 22.09 -4.98
N LEU A 230 7.72 21.19 -5.70
CA LEU A 230 7.62 21.11 -7.17
C LEU A 230 6.19 20.79 -7.63
N ALA A 231 5.48 19.93 -6.91
CA ALA A 231 4.08 19.65 -7.19
C ALA A 231 3.20 20.90 -7.00
N SER A 232 3.47 21.72 -5.99
CA SER A 232 2.80 23.00 -5.77
C SER A 232 3.06 24.00 -6.91
N ASP A 233 4.29 24.07 -7.41
CA ASP A 233 4.64 24.94 -8.55
C ASP A 233 3.91 24.50 -9.83
N LEU A 234 3.85 23.19 -10.09
CA LEU A 234 3.11 22.63 -11.23
C LEU A 234 1.60 22.90 -11.11
N GLN A 235 1.04 22.74 -9.91
CA GLN A 235 -0.37 23.03 -9.66
C GLN A 235 -0.69 24.50 -9.89
N PHE A 236 0.19 25.41 -9.48
CA PHE A 236 0.04 26.83 -9.77
C PHE A 236 0.03 27.11 -11.28
N VAL A 237 0.92 26.48 -12.07
CA VAL A 237 0.94 26.63 -13.54
C VAL A 237 -0.36 26.14 -14.17
N GLU A 238 -0.90 25.02 -13.71
CA GLU A 238 -2.18 24.49 -14.18
C GLU A 238 -3.33 25.44 -13.84
N ASP A 239 -3.37 25.96 -12.61
CA ASP A 239 -4.39 26.91 -12.17
C ASP A 239 -4.33 28.22 -12.96
N VAL A 240 -3.12 28.68 -13.28
CA VAL A 240 -2.88 29.84 -14.15
C VAL A 240 -3.43 29.58 -15.55
N GLN A 241 -3.17 28.41 -16.13
CA GLN A 241 -3.67 28.05 -17.46
C GLN A 241 -5.21 27.97 -17.53
N GLN A 242 -5.85 27.52 -16.46
CA GLN A 242 -7.31 27.40 -16.38
C GLN A 242 -8.01 28.71 -15.95
N SER A 243 -7.25 29.69 -15.45
CA SER A 243 -7.78 30.95 -14.94
C SER A 243 -8.18 31.93 -16.06
N THR A 244 -9.20 32.76 -15.79
CA THR A 244 -9.55 33.91 -16.64
C THR A 244 -8.64 35.10 -16.40
N GLY A 245 -8.02 35.18 -15.22
CA GLY A 245 -7.17 36.30 -14.84
C GLY A 245 -6.33 35.97 -13.61
N ILE A 246 -5.20 36.65 -13.51
CA ILE A 246 -4.20 36.45 -12.46
C ILE A 246 -3.83 37.81 -11.89
N THR A 247 -3.76 37.91 -10.58
CA THR A 247 -3.24 39.08 -9.87
C THR A 247 -1.97 38.67 -9.15
N LEU A 248 -0.85 39.33 -9.45
CA LEU A 248 0.42 39.11 -8.76
C LEU A 248 0.61 40.21 -7.71
N SER A 249 0.97 39.81 -6.51
CA SER A 249 1.29 40.71 -5.40
C SER A 249 2.70 40.42 -4.92
N CYS A 250 3.51 41.46 -4.83
CA CYS A 250 4.87 41.38 -4.31
C CYS A 250 5.02 42.43 -3.22
N ASP A 251 5.62 42.04 -2.10
CA ASP A 251 5.94 42.96 -1.01
C ASP A 251 7.37 42.72 -0.53
N GLY A 252 8.07 43.80 -0.20
CA GLY A 252 9.48 43.80 0.18
C GLY A 252 9.67 44.30 1.61
N MET A 253 10.32 43.51 2.46
CA MET A 253 10.64 43.89 3.83
C MET A 253 12.13 43.72 4.13
N THR A 254 12.73 44.70 4.79
CA THR A 254 14.09 44.58 5.33
C THR A 254 14.05 43.95 6.72
N HIS A 255 14.77 42.85 6.91
CA HIS A 255 15.00 42.25 8.22
C HIS A 255 16.49 41.96 8.43
N ARG A 256 17.08 42.53 9.50
CA ARG A 256 18.50 42.35 9.87
C ARG A 256 19.47 42.58 8.68
N HIS A 257 19.34 43.74 8.02
CA HIS A 257 20.17 44.14 6.87
C HIS A 257 20.03 43.24 5.63
N THR A 258 19.03 42.36 5.60
CA THR A 258 18.69 41.53 4.44
C THR A 258 17.31 41.92 3.96
N ASN A 259 17.19 42.26 2.69
CA ASN A 259 15.89 42.52 2.07
C ASN A 259 15.26 41.18 1.69
N TYR A 260 13.99 41.00 2.03
CA TYR A 260 13.20 39.83 1.66
C TYR A 260 12.04 40.27 0.78
N GLU A 261 11.86 39.59 -0.34
CA GLU A 261 10.72 39.75 -1.23
C GLU A 261 9.79 38.56 -1.04
N SER A 262 8.55 38.85 -0.64
CA SER A 262 7.45 37.89 -0.65
C SER A 262 6.71 37.99 -1.97
N ARG A 263 6.33 36.83 -2.53
CA ARG A 263 5.58 36.75 -3.78
C ARG A 263 4.31 35.94 -3.57
N GLN A 264 3.19 36.51 -3.96
CA GLN A 264 1.88 35.89 -3.88
C GLN A 264 1.16 36.07 -5.22
N ALA A 265 0.34 35.10 -5.58
CA ALA A 265 -0.50 35.18 -6.76
C ALA A 265 -1.93 34.83 -6.39
N VAL A 266 -2.91 35.46 -7.03
CA VAL A 266 -4.32 35.11 -6.93
C VAL A 266 -4.83 34.81 -8.33
N THR A 267 -5.28 33.58 -8.56
CA THR A 267 -5.91 33.17 -9.82
C THR A 267 -7.44 33.28 -9.69
N ILE A 268 -8.10 33.75 -10.75
CA ILE A 268 -9.56 33.85 -10.84
C ILE A 268 -10.01 32.87 -11.92
N LYS A 269 -10.78 31.85 -11.53
CA LYS A 269 -11.31 30.84 -12.46
C LYS A 269 -12.54 31.38 -13.21
N GLN A 270 -12.96 30.67 -14.27
CA GLN A 270 -14.14 31.03 -15.08
C GLN A 270 -15.46 31.11 -14.28
N ASN A 271 -15.57 30.36 -13.19
CA ASN A 271 -16.69 30.38 -12.26
C ASN A 271 -16.66 31.56 -11.27
N GLY A 272 -15.64 32.43 -11.33
CA GLY A 272 -15.41 33.54 -10.40
C GLY A 272 -14.72 33.15 -9.08
N GLU A 273 -14.39 31.87 -8.88
CA GLU A 273 -13.65 31.39 -7.71
C GLU A 273 -12.23 31.97 -7.71
N ARG A 274 -11.77 32.43 -6.54
CA ARG A 274 -10.43 33.01 -6.37
C ARG A 274 -9.58 32.08 -5.53
N MET A 275 -8.39 31.73 -6.02
CA MET A 275 -7.43 30.90 -5.30
C MET A 275 -6.14 31.67 -5.09
N ALA A 276 -5.68 31.72 -3.85
CA ALA A 276 -4.43 32.39 -3.46
C ALA A 276 -3.29 31.38 -3.37
N HIS A 277 -2.17 31.72 -4.00
CA HIS A 277 -0.96 30.92 -4.13
C HIS A 277 0.19 31.66 -3.46
N PHE A 278 0.90 30.98 -2.57
CA PHE A 278 2.14 31.49 -1.99
C PHE A 278 3.32 31.00 -2.83
N LEU A 279 3.94 31.92 -3.59
CA LEU A 279 5.04 31.58 -4.51
C LEU A 279 6.40 31.55 -3.82
N GLY A 280 6.47 32.06 -2.59
CA GLY A 280 7.66 31.99 -1.74
C GLY A 280 8.12 33.33 -1.21
N VAL A 281 9.18 33.24 -0.41
CA VAL A 281 9.95 34.38 0.08
C VAL A 281 11.40 34.15 -0.30
N GLN A 282 12.01 35.13 -0.96
CA GLN A 282 13.42 35.10 -1.31
C GLN A 282 14.12 36.29 -0.68
N SER A 283 15.38 36.11 -0.27
CA SER A 283 16.24 37.26 -0.03
C SER A 283 16.41 37.97 -1.36
N ALA A 284 16.07 39.26 -1.42
CA ALA A 284 16.39 40.08 -2.56
C ALA A 284 17.91 40.00 -2.79
N VAL A 285 18.31 39.84 -4.04
CA VAL A 285 19.72 39.97 -4.42
C VAL A 285 20.09 41.41 -4.04
N SER A 286 21.07 41.59 -3.16
CA SER A 286 21.51 42.93 -2.81
C SER A 286 21.85 43.65 -4.12
N HIS A 287 21.25 44.82 -4.32
CA HIS A 287 21.78 45.86 -5.20
C HIS A 287 23.14 46.21 -4.62
N THR A 288 24.11 45.35 -4.91
CA THR A 288 25.44 45.40 -4.36
C THR A 288 25.99 46.72 -4.84
N ASN A 289 26.41 47.56 -3.90
CA ASN A 289 27.10 48.80 -4.25
C ASN A 289 28.17 48.42 -5.29
N PRO A 290 28.19 49.03 -6.49
CA PRO A 290 29.16 48.69 -7.52
C PRO A 290 30.61 48.69 -6.99
N ARG A 291 30.88 49.51 -5.95
CA ARG A 291 32.15 49.52 -5.22
C ARG A 291 32.44 48.20 -4.50
N GLU A 292 31.46 47.65 -3.78
CA GLU A 292 31.61 46.39 -3.05
C GLU A 292 31.74 45.19 -3.99
N PHE A 293 30.98 45.20 -5.10
CA PHE A 293 31.05 44.18 -6.14
C PHE A 293 32.47 44.07 -6.72
N ILE A 294 33.05 45.19 -7.16
CA ILE A 294 34.35 45.18 -7.81
C ILE A 294 35.50 44.88 -6.83
N ILE A 295 35.39 45.29 -5.57
CA ILE A 295 36.36 44.95 -4.51
C ILE A 295 36.39 43.45 -4.27
N LYS A 296 35.22 42.79 -4.20
CA LYS A 296 35.12 41.34 -3.99
C LYS A 296 35.50 40.51 -5.23
N THR A 297 35.54 41.12 -6.42
CA THR A 297 35.90 40.43 -7.67
C THR A 297 37.39 40.03 -7.66
N THR A 298 37.70 38.73 -7.66
CA THR A 298 39.09 38.21 -7.62
C THR A 298 39.68 37.94 -9.00
N GLY A 299 38.85 37.62 -9.99
CA GLY A 299 39.27 37.31 -11.35
C GLY A 299 38.08 37.10 -12.28
N LEU A 300 38.35 37.10 -13.59
CA LEU A 300 37.38 36.84 -14.65
C LEU A 300 37.83 35.63 -15.48
N HIS A 301 36.91 34.72 -15.77
CA HIS A 301 37.16 33.55 -16.62
C HIS A 301 36.42 33.74 -17.94
N THR A 302 37.14 34.09 -19.00
CA THR A 302 36.59 34.38 -20.33
C THR A 302 37.40 33.66 -21.40
N ASP A 303 36.86 33.56 -22.62
CA ASP A 303 37.62 33.05 -23.76
C ASP A 303 38.73 34.04 -24.20
N HIS A 304 39.49 33.67 -25.24
CA HIS A 304 40.66 34.42 -25.70
C HIS A 304 40.35 35.52 -26.74
N ALA A 305 39.08 35.88 -26.95
CA ALA A 305 38.71 36.91 -27.91
C ALA A 305 39.20 38.32 -27.47
N GLU A 306 39.45 39.22 -28.43
CA GLU A 306 40.03 40.55 -28.15
C GLU A 306 39.07 41.48 -27.39
N ASP A 307 37.77 41.37 -27.61
CA ASP A 307 36.74 42.06 -26.83
C ASP A 307 36.71 41.59 -25.38
N GLN A 308 36.88 40.28 -25.14
CA GLN A 308 36.99 39.72 -23.80
C GLN A 308 38.28 40.18 -23.09
N LYS A 309 39.41 40.24 -23.80
CA LYS A 309 40.65 40.84 -23.26
C LYS A 309 40.46 42.32 -22.90
N LYS A 310 39.74 43.09 -23.73
CA LYS A 310 39.41 44.49 -23.46
C LYS A 310 38.53 44.63 -22.21
N LEU A 311 37.52 43.77 -22.06
CA LEU A 311 36.68 43.71 -20.87
C LEU A 311 37.52 43.47 -19.61
N VAL A 312 38.40 42.47 -19.61
CA VAL A 312 39.27 42.17 -18.47
C VAL A 312 40.13 43.39 -18.09
N ARG A 313 40.70 44.11 -19.07
CA ARG A 313 41.49 45.32 -18.82
C ARG A 313 40.64 46.43 -18.19
N LEU A 314 39.43 46.68 -18.70
CA LEU A 314 38.53 47.70 -18.15
C LEU A 314 38.10 47.37 -16.71
N VAL A 315 37.80 46.11 -16.44
CA VAL A 315 37.44 45.63 -15.09
C VAL A 315 38.62 45.77 -14.13
N GLN A 316 39.85 45.46 -14.56
CA GLN A 316 41.05 45.68 -13.75
C GLN A 316 41.28 47.16 -13.42
N LEU A 317 41.09 48.06 -14.39
CA LEU A 317 41.21 49.50 -14.17
C LEU A 317 40.15 50.02 -13.20
N TRP A 318 38.91 49.56 -13.37
CA TRP A 318 37.82 49.89 -12.46
C TRP A 318 38.11 49.42 -11.04
N LYS A 319 38.56 48.16 -10.87
CA LYS A 319 38.96 47.60 -9.57
C LYS A 319 40.06 48.42 -8.91
N LYS A 320 41.14 48.74 -9.63
CA LYS A 320 42.25 49.55 -9.10
C LYS A 320 41.79 50.92 -8.62
N ARG A 321 40.89 51.57 -9.36
CA ARG A 321 40.33 52.87 -8.99
C ARG A 321 39.55 52.78 -7.69
N ILE A 322 38.57 51.87 -7.62
CA ILE A 322 37.72 51.72 -6.44
C ILE A 322 38.52 51.26 -5.22
N GLU A 323 39.50 50.37 -5.38
CA GLU A 323 40.36 49.95 -4.26
C GLU A 323 41.16 51.13 -3.69
N ARG A 324 41.62 52.05 -4.54
CA ARG A 324 42.30 53.28 -4.08
C ARG A 324 41.34 54.21 -3.36
N GLU A 325 40.14 54.43 -3.91
CA GLU A 325 39.10 55.25 -3.26
C GLU A 325 38.76 54.70 -1.88
N VAL A 326 38.45 53.41 -1.76
CA VAL A 326 38.06 52.80 -0.47
C VAL A 326 39.21 52.77 0.53
N ARG A 327 40.45 52.51 0.09
CA ARG A 327 41.62 52.61 0.99
C ARG A 327 41.89 54.06 1.41
N GLY A 328 41.72 55.02 0.52
CA GLY A 328 41.84 56.45 0.81
C GLY A 328 40.81 56.92 1.84
N GLU A 329 39.54 56.56 1.64
CA GLU A 329 38.47 56.83 2.61
C GLU A 329 38.76 56.21 3.98
N GLN A 330 39.27 54.97 4.02
CA GLN A 330 39.64 54.30 5.27
C GLN A 330 40.83 54.99 5.95
N ALA A 331 41.86 55.37 5.20
CA ALA A 331 43.02 56.08 5.73
C ALA A 331 42.62 57.44 6.33
N LEU A 332 41.79 58.22 5.62
CA LEU A 332 41.29 59.50 6.09
C LEU A 332 40.45 59.36 7.37
N LYS A 333 39.65 58.30 7.49
CA LYS A 333 38.86 58.02 8.72
C LYS A 333 39.72 57.70 9.94
N THR A 334 40.93 57.17 9.74
CA THR A 334 41.84 56.79 10.83
C THR A 334 42.88 57.86 11.16
N MET A 335 42.98 58.90 10.35
CA MET A 335 43.99 59.96 10.47
C MET A 335 43.54 61.07 11.43
N ALA A 336 44.48 61.85 11.96
CA ALA A 336 44.15 62.98 12.83
C ALA A 336 43.43 64.09 12.05
N SER A 337 42.47 64.77 12.68
CA SER A 337 41.65 65.78 12.00
C SER A 337 42.46 66.94 11.39
N GLU A 338 43.58 67.32 12.01
CA GLU A 338 44.48 68.38 11.53
C GLU A 338 45.19 68.00 10.21
N GLU A 339 45.61 66.74 10.10
CA GLU A 339 46.25 66.22 8.89
C GLU A 339 45.22 66.10 7.75
N VAL A 340 43.98 65.70 8.07
CA VAL A 340 42.88 65.61 7.08
C VAL A 340 42.58 67.00 6.51
N LEU A 341 42.52 68.03 7.36
CA LEU A 341 42.26 69.40 6.94
C LEU A 341 43.36 69.91 5.99
N THR A 342 44.63 69.63 6.28
CA THR A 342 45.74 70.01 5.39
C THR A 342 45.57 69.41 3.99
N ILE A 343 45.25 68.10 3.91
CA ILE A 343 45.02 67.43 2.62
C ILE A 343 43.82 68.01 1.88
N ILE A 344 42.72 68.30 2.58
CA ILE A 344 41.52 68.88 1.95
C ILE A 344 41.83 70.29 1.43
N CYS A 345 42.56 71.11 2.19
CA CYS A 345 42.96 72.45 1.77
C CYS A 345 43.85 72.42 0.53
N GLU A 346 44.87 71.55 0.52
CA GLU A 346 45.75 71.36 -0.63
C GLU A 346 44.99 70.88 -1.88
N ALA A 347 44.11 69.88 -1.72
CA ALA A 347 43.29 69.38 -2.81
C ALA A 347 42.34 70.46 -3.35
N SER A 348 41.71 71.24 -2.46
CA SER A 348 40.81 72.34 -2.84
C SER A 348 41.57 73.41 -3.63
N GLN A 349 42.77 73.77 -3.19
CA GLN A 349 43.62 74.75 -3.88
C GLN A 349 44.00 74.26 -5.27
N GLN A 350 44.40 72.99 -5.42
CA GLN A 350 44.72 72.39 -6.72
C GLN A 350 43.51 72.35 -7.66
N THR A 351 42.31 72.06 -7.15
CA THR A 351 41.08 72.09 -7.95
C THR A 351 40.76 73.51 -8.43
N ILE A 352 40.90 74.52 -7.56
CA ILE A 352 40.71 75.93 -7.90
C ILE A 352 41.73 76.38 -8.96
N GLU A 353 43.00 76.01 -8.81
CA GLU A 353 44.06 76.31 -9.78
C GLU A 353 43.79 75.64 -11.13
N ALA A 354 43.38 74.38 -11.14
CA ALA A 354 43.02 73.65 -12.36
C ALA A 354 41.80 74.26 -13.08
N ALA A 355 40.88 74.87 -12.32
CA ALA A 355 39.74 75.61 -12.86
C ALA A 355 40.15 76.98 -13.45
N GLY A 356 41.41 77.39 -13.32
CA GLY A 356 41.95 78.65 -13.84
C GLY A 356 42.03 79.77 -12.80
N GLY A 357 42.06 79.42 -11.51
CA GLY A 357 42.17 80.36 -10.40
C GLY A 357 40.83 80.71 -9.74
N LEU A 358 40.90 81.41 -8.61
CA LEU A 358 39.75 81.67 -7.74
C LEU A 358 38.62 82.45 -8.44
N ASP A 359 38.96 83.46 -9.25
CA ASP A 359 37.97 84.27 -9.97
C ASP A 359 37.14 83.46 -10.97
N ARG A 360 37.77 82.45 -11.60
CA ARG A 360 37.10 81.57 -12.55
C ARG A 360 36.29 80.48 -11.84
N TRP A 361 36.81 79.98 -10.72
CA TRP A 361 36.07 79.08 -9.84
C TRP A 361 34.79 79.73 -9.33
N ASP A 362 34.83 80.99 -8.89
CA ASP A 362 33.65 81.67 -8.35
C ASP A 362 32.55 81.93 -9.39
N GLN A 363 32.91 81.97 -10.68
CA GLN A 363 31.98 82.08 -11.79
C GLN A 363 31.33 80.75 -12.20
N LEU A 364 31.84 79.60 -11.73
CA LEU A 364 31.24 78.29 -12.01
C LEU A 364 29.89 78.14 -11.30
N SER A 365 28.93 77.54 -12.00
CA SER A 365 27.65 77.15 -11.42
C SER A 365 27.84 76.07 -10.36
N ALA A 366 26.86 75.91 -9.46
CA ALA A 366 26.91 74.86 -8.42
C ALA A 366 27.07 73.46 -9.03
N SER A 367 26.42 73.18 -10.17
CA SER A 367 26.57 71.92 -10.90
C SER A 367 27.97 71.70 -11.49
N GLU A 368 28.69 72.77 -11.83
CA GLU A 368 30.07 72.69 -12.35
C GLU A 368 31.11 72.59 -11.22
N LYS A 369 30.76 73.00 -10.00
CA LYS A 369 31.59 72.81 -8.79
C LYS A 369 31.43 71.42 -8.18
N GLU A 370 30.33 70.72 -8.46
CA GLU A 370 30.04 69.36 -8.00
C GLU A 370 30.56 68.25 -8.95
N ALA A 371 30.87 68.59 -10.21
CA ALA A 371 31.36 67.66 -11.24
C ALA A 371 32.89 67.50 -11.19
#